data_AF-A0AA43XJ90-F1
#
_entry.id   AF-A0AA43XJ90-F1
#
_cell.length_a   1.000
_cell.length_b   1.000
_cell.length_c   1.000
_cell.angle_alpha   90.00
_cell.angle_beta   90.00
_cell.angle_gamma   90.00
#
_symmetry.space_group_name_H-M   'P 1'
#
loop_
_entity.id
_entity.type
_entity.pdbx_description
1 polymer ?
#
loop_
_entity_poly.entity_id
_entity_poly.type
_entity_poly.pdbx_seq_one_letter_code
_entity_poly.pdbx_strand_id
1 'polypeptide(L)'
;MSRYIQGEHKDQVSLLPMTLNEMIAEDHPVRVIDAFVDTLDMQRLGFRYGVTKEVGRKPFDPRHLLKLFLYGYLNGIRTTRKLEREAHRNIEVMLLLDQLKPDDRTISNFRQHNPEALKNIFKEFSLLCNELGLYGKQIIAVDGSKFRASNSRQKSFTKRKVQKMLKHYEDSASKYLALLEAGDKELIRYLKAKKHGLSCFLNEIFNFNIKNKLIFEF
;
A
#
# COMPACT_ATOMS: atom_id res chain seq x y z
N MET A 1 30.80 26.06 19.90
CA MET A 1 29.45 26.38 19.39
C MET A 1 29.06 25.31 18.36
N SER A 2 27.85 24.76 18.48
CA SER A 2 27.32 23.76 17.54
C SER A 2 27.30 24.31 16.12
N ARG A 3 27.85 23.59 15.13
CA ARG A 3 27.84 23.94 13.70
C ARG A 3 26.59 23.45 12.95
N TYR A 4 25.65 22.82 13.65
CA TYR A 4 24.47 22.20 13.05
C TYR A 4 23.19 22.87 13.56
N ILE A 5 22.18 22.89 12.69
CA ILE A 5 20.80 23.21 13.05
C ILE A 5 20.34 22.15 14.04
N GLN A 6 19.92 22.57 15.24
CA GLN A 6 19.39 21.66 16.26
C GLN A 6 17.90 21.45 16.02
N GLY A 7 17.45 20.20 16.12
CA GLY A 7 16.03 19.86 16.04
C GLY A 7 15.28 20.18 17.33
N GLU A 8 13.95 20.12 17.28
CA GLU A 8 13.09 20.28 18.45
C GLU A 8 13.21 19.10 19.42
N HIS A 9 12.95 19.35 20.71
CA HIS A 9 13.06 18.34 21.75
C HIS A 9 11.88 17.36 21.69
N LYS A 10 12.12 16.05 21.86
CA LYS A 10 11.08 15.01 21.70
C LYS A 10 9.91 15.14 22.67
N ASP A 11 10.18 15.66 23.87
CA ASP A 11 9.18 15.85 24.92
C ASP A 11 8.54 17.26 24.89
N GLN A 12 8.82 18.05 23.85
CA GLN A 12 8.23 19.38 23.67
C GLN A 12 6.76 19.25 23.32
N VAL A 13 5.90 19.73 24.22
CA VAL A 13 4.44 19.74 24.02
C VAL A 13 4.05 20.97 23.20
N SER A 14 3.31 20.77 22.11
CA SER A 14 2.68 21.88 21.37
C SER A 14 1.46 22.39 22.13
N LEU A 15 1.31 23.73 22.21
CA LEU A 15 0.15 24.36 22.84
C LEU A 15 -1.16 24.10 22.09
N LEU A 16 -1.09 23.95 20.76
CA LEU A 16 -2.23 23.60 19.91
C LEU A 16 -1.96 22.26 19.22
N PRO A 17 -2.89 21.28 19.29
CA PRO A 17 -2.71 20.02 18.60
C PRO A 17 -2.82 20.23 17.08
N MET A 18 -1.78 19.83 16.35
CA MET A 18 -1.84 19.82 14.88
C MET A 18 -2.81 18.75 14.40
N THR A 19 -3.57 19.06 13.35
CA THR A 19 -4.42 18.06 12.70
C THR A 19 -3.60 17.16 11.78
N LEU A 20 -4.06 15.94 11.50
CA LEU A 20 -3.40 15.06 10.51
C LEU A 20 -3.30 15.72 9.14
N ASN A 21 -4.24 16.62 8.82
CA ASN A 21 -4.23 17.40 7.59
C ASN A 21 -3.06 18.39 7.52
N GLU A 22 -2.70 19.02 8.63
CA GLU A 22 -1.59 19.99 8.71
C GLU A 22 -0.23 19.29 8.75
N MET A 23 -0.17 18.05 9.23
CA MET A 23 1.08 17.27 9.27
C MET A 23 1.56 16.82 7.89
N ILE A 24 0.70 16.86 6.87
CA ILE A 24 0.99 16.40 5.51
C ILE A 24 0.80 17.57 4.55
N ALA A 25 1.83 17.85 3.74
CA ALA A 25 1.79 18.93 2.76
C ALA A 25 0.59 18.81 1.79
N GLU A 26 0.07 19.95 1.34
CA GLU A 26 -1.10 20.01 0.46
C GLU A 26 -0.84 19.40 -0.92
N ASP A 27 0.41 19.47 -1.40
CA ASP A 27 0.87 18.92 -2.67
C ASP A 27 1.28 17.43 -2.59
N HIS A 28 1.08 16.79 -1.44
CA HIS A 28 1.48 15.40 -1.23
C HIS A 28 0.64 14.43 -2.08
N PRO A 29 1.24 13.42 -2.75
CA PRO A 29 0.53 12.50 -3.67
C PRO A 29 -0.59 11.70 -3.01
N VAL A 30 -0.56 11.54 -1.69
CA VAL A 30 -1.61 10.90 -0.90
C VAL A 30 -2.97 11.60 -1.08
N ARG A 31 -2.97 12.92 -1.28
CA ARG A 31 -4.19 13.71 -1.55
C ARG A 31 -4.86 13.33 -2.86
N VAL A 32 -4.08 12.92 -3.86
CA VAL A 32 -4.60 12.42 -5.14
C VAL A 32 -5.36 11.11 -4.95
N ILE A 33 -4.84 10.22 -4.10
CA ILE A 33 -5.51 8.95 -3.76
C ILE A 33 -6.85 9.24 -3.09
N ASP A 34 -6.84 10.15 -2.12
CA ASP A 34 -8.01 10.53 -1.34
C ASP A 34 -9.11 11.08 -2.23
N ALA A 35 -8.79 12.12 -3.02
CA ALA A 35 -9.70 12.74 -3.97
C ALA A 35 -10.21 11.75 -5.03
N PHE A 36 -9.32 10.91 -5.58
CA PHE A 36 -9.71 9.91 -6.58
C PHE A 36 -10.76 8.95 -6.03
N VAL A 37 -10.51 8.36 -4.85
CA VAL A 37 -11.43 7.38 -4.26
C VAL A 37 -12.76 8.02 -3.86
N ASP A 38 -12.77 9.27 -3.44
CA ASP A 38 -13.99 9.98 -3.06
C ASP A 38 -14.91 10.22 -4.26
N THR A 39 -14.37 10.39 -5.48
CA THR A 39 -15.19 10.49 -6.70
C THR A 39 -15.85 9.18 -7.13
N LEU A 40 -15.38 8.03 -6.64
CA LEU A 40 -15.87 6.71 -7.06
C LEU A 40 -17.22 6.36 -6.41
N ASP A 41 -18.07 5.66 -7.13
CA ASP A 41 -19.30 5.06 -6.58
C ASP A 41 -19.06 3.57 -6.29
N MET A 42 -18.91 3.24 -5.02
CA MET A 42 -18.59 1.88 -4.57
C MET A 42 -19.69 0.86 -4.86
N GLN A 43 -20.96 1.29 -4.91
CA GLN A 43 -22.07 0.40 -5.22
C GLN A 43 -22.07 0.03 -6.70
N ARG A 44 -21.91 1.03 -7.58
CA ARG A 44 -21.84 0.80 -9.03
C ARG A 44 -20.64 -0.03 -9.45
N LEU A 45 -19.53 0.10 -8.72
CA LEU A 45 -18.31 -0.69 -8.94
C LEU A 45 -18.41 -2.13 -8.43
N GLY A 46 -19.53 -2.51 -7.80
CA GLY A 46 -19.79 -3.88 -7.36
C GLY A 46 -19.01 -4.29 -6.10
N PHE A 47 -18.58 -3.33 -5.27
CA PHE A 47 -17.93 -3.68 -4.01
C PHE A 47 -18.90 -4.33 -3.04
N ARG A 48 -18.50 -5.48 -2.52
CA ARG A 48 -19.18 -6.12 -1.40
C ARG A 48 -19.10 -5.19 -0.18
N TYR A 49 -20.25 -4.98 0.47
CA TYR A 49 -20.49 -3.98 1.52
C TYR A 49 -20.64 -2.52 1.06
N GLY A 50 -20.84 -2.25 -0.23
CA GLY A 50 -21.27 -0.92 -0.70
C GLY A 50 -22.67 -0.50 -0.18
N VAL A 51 -23.48 -1.47 0.24
CA VAL A 51 -24.69 -1.28 1.07
C VAL A 51 -24.52 -2.15 2.31
N THR A 52 -24.59 -1.53 3.49
CA THR A 52 -24.48 -2.25 4.76
C THR A 52 -25.79 -2.89 5.16
N LYS A 53 -25.72 -4.01 5.88
CA LYS A 53 -26.91 -4.58 6.54
C LYS A 53 -27.26 -3.71 7.75
N GLU A 54 -28.55 -3.60 8.04
CA GLU A 54 -29.09 -2.86 9.21
C GLU A 54 -28.64 -3.47 10.56
N VAL A 55 -28.34 -4.77 10.61
CA VAL A 55 -28.06 -5.50 11.85
C VAL A 55 -26.69 -6.18 11.81
N GLY A 56 -25.98 -6.14 12.95
CA GLY A 56 -24.71 -6.83 13.18
C GLY A 56 -23.52 -5.87 13.36
N ARG A 57 -22.30 -6.41 13.33
CA ARG A 57 -21.08 -5.60 13.38
C ARG A 57 -20.96 -4.77 12.10
N LYS A 58 -20.82 -3.45 12.26
CA LYS A 58 -20.59 -2.54 11.14
C LYS A 58 -19.30 -2.94 10.40
N PRO A 59 -19.35 -3.18 9.08
CA PRO A 59 -18.14 -3.42 8.29
C PRO A 59 -17.35 -2.12 8.12
N PHE A 60 -16.08 -2.25 7.72
CA PHE A 60 -15.30 -1.10 7.23
C PHE A 60 -15.87 -0.61 5.91
N ASP A 61 -15.82 0.70 5.67
CA ASP A 61 -16.18 1.26 4.37
C ASP A 61 -15.18 0.76 3.30
N PRO A 62 -15.66 0.24 2.14
CA PRO A 62 -14.79 -0.14 1.03
C PRO A 62 -13.86 0.99 0.56
N ARG A 63 -14.23 2.26 0.72
CA ARG A 63 -13.39 3.44 0.37
C ARG A 63 -12.08 3.44 1.14
N HIS A 64 -12.12 3.29 2.46
CA HIS A 64 -10.92 3.30 3.30
C HIS A 64 -9.97 2.15 2.91
N LEU A 65 -10.52 0.94 2.72
CA LEU A 65 -9.71 -0.21 2.31
C LEU A 65 -9.13 -0.02 0.90
N LEU A 66 -9.87 0.59 -0.03
CA LEU A 66 -9.37 0.91 -1.36
C LEU A 66 -8.24 1.94 -1.34
N LYS A 67 -8.37 3.01 -0.54
CA LYS A 67 -7.31 4.01 -0.31
C LYS A 67 -6.01 3.33 0.15
N LEU A 68 -6.11 2.38 1.09
CA LEU A 68 -4.96 1.60 1.56
C LEU A 68 -4.30 0.74 0.45
N PHE A 69 -5.10 0.14 -0.43
CA PHE A 69 -4.59 -0.65 -1.55
C PHE A 69 -3.90 0.21 -2.61
N LEU A 70 -4.44 1.38 -2.93
CA LEU A 70 -3.80 2.35 -3.84
C LEU A 70 -2.51 2.91 -3.24
N TYR A 71 -2.51 3.19 -1.93
CA TYR A 71 -1.31 3.58 -1.21
C TYR A 71 -0.21 2.50 -1.31
N GLY A 72 -0.60 1.25 -1.08
CA GLY A 72 0.31 0.11 -1.22
C GLY A 72 0.83 -0.08 -2.64
N TYR A 73 0.03 0.23 -3.65
CA TYR A 73 0.44 0.19 -5.06
C TYR A 73 1.54 1.21 -5.36
N LEU A 74 1.32 2.48 -4.98
CA LEU A 74 2.31 3.54 -5.21
C LEU A 74 3.62 3.29 -4.45
N ASN A 75 3.54 2.82 -3.21
CA ASN A 75 4.70 2.60 -2.35
C ASN A 75 5.32 1.19 -2.47
N GLY A 76 4.83 0.35 -3.39
CA GLY A 76 5.35 -1.00 -3.62
C GLY A 76 5.17 -1.97 -2.44
N ILE A 77 4.19 -1.71 -1.56
CA ILE A 77 3.85 -2.54 -0.41
C ILE A 77 2.96 -3.68 -0.88
N ARG A 78 3.50 -4.90 -0.79
CA ARG A 78 2.92 -6.08 -1.44
C ARG A 78 2.25 -7.09 -0.52
N THR A 79 2.30 -6.89 0.80
CA THR A 79 1.73 -7.85 1.75
C THR A 79 0.72 -7.19 2.67
N THR A 80 -0.34 -7.92 2.97
CA THR A 80 -1.46 -7.46 3.83
C THR A 80 -0.97 -7.04 5.21
N ARG A 81 -0.03 -7.79 5.80
CA ARG A 81 0.58 -7.43 7.09
C ARG A 81 1.46 -6.19 7.05
N LYS A 82 2.11 -5.91 5.91
CA LYS A 82 2.85 -4.65 5.77
C LYS A 82 1.87 -3.49 5.67
N LEU A 83 0.75 -3.66 4.97
CA LEU A 83 -0.32 -2.65 4.92
C LEU A 83 -0.94 -2.39 6.29
N GLU A 84 -1.25 -3.43 7.05
CA GLU A 84 -1.68 -3.32 8.45
C GLU A 84 -0.66 -2.52 9.27
N ARG A 85 0.62 -2.89 9.19
CA ARG A 85 1.68 -2.18 9.91
C ARG A 85 1.79 -0.70 9.50
N GLU A 86 1.59 -0.37 8.23
CA GLU A 86 1.55 1.04 7.81
C GLU A 86 0.37 1.79 8.41
N ALA A 87 -0.82 1.17 8.49
CA ALA A 87 -1.99 1.78 9.12
C ALA A 87 -1.75 2.13 10.61
N HIS A 88 -0.82 1.45 11.28
CA HIS A 88 -0.47 1.72 12.67
C HIS A 88 0.61 2.78 12.89
N ARG A 89 1.46 3.08 11.90
CA ARG A 89 2.67 3.89 12.10
C ARG A 89 2.78 5.10 11.17
N ASN A 90 2.21 5.01 9.99
CA ASN A 90 2.43 5.98 8.94
C ASN A 90 1.32 7.03 8.95
N ILE A 91 1.69 8.29 9.17
CA ILE A 91 0.76 9.43 9.27
C ILE A 91 -0.03 9.58 7.96
N GLU A 92 0.59 9.29 6.81
CA GLU A 92 -0.08 9.32 5.50
C GLU A 92 -1.24 8.32 5.42
N VAL A 93 -1.03 7.12 5.94
CA VAL A 93 -2.05 6.07 5.95
C VAL A 93 -3.09 6.36 7.03
N MET A 94 -2.67 6.90 8.18
CA MET A 94 -3.61 7.35 9.22
C MET A 94 -4.54 8.45 8.69
N LEU A 95 -4.04 9.36 7.86
CA LEU A 95 -4.85 10.36 7.20
C LEU A 95 -5.86 9.70 6.25
N LEU A 96 -5.41 8.83 5.34
CA LEU A 96 -6.29 8.16 4.37
C LEU A 96 -7.39 7.29 5.00
N LEU A 97 -7.12 6.76 6.20
CA LEU A 97 -8.00 5.84 6.90
C LEU A 97 -8.81 6.52 8.01
N ASP A 98 -8.71 7.84 8.19
CA ASP A 98 -9.31 8.53 9.35
C ASP A 98 -8.93 7.85 10.68
N GLN A 99 -7.67 7.43 10.80
CA GLN A 99 -7.10 6.67 11.93
C GLN A 99 -7.68 5.27 12.16
N LEU A 100 -8.49 4.75 11.23
CA LEU A 100 -8.93 3.36 11.26
C LEU A 100 -7.74 2.41 11.07
N LYS A 101 -7.77 1.31 11.83
CA LYS A 101 -6.70 0.31 11.87
C LYS A 101 -7.27 -1.06 11.49
N PRO A 102 -7.42 -1.34 10.18
CA PRO A 102 -7.91 -2.64 9.73
C PRO A 102 -6.85 -3.73 9.94
N ASP A 103 -7.29 -4.88 10.44
CA ASP A 103 -6.47 -6.08 10.63
C ASP A 103 -6.08 -6.75 9.29
N ASP A 104 -5.00 -7.54 9.27
CA ASP A 104 -4.53 -8.23 8.06
C ASP A 104 -5.61 -9.12 7.43
N ARG A 105 -6.43 -9.75 8.27
CA ARG A 105 -7.59 -10.56 7.86
C ARG A 105 -8.64 -9.72 7.14
N THR A 106 -8.96 -8.54 7.65
CA THR A 106 -9.95 -7.65 7.02
C THR A 106 -9.47 -7.23 5.64
N ILE A 107 -8.19 -6.83 5.54
CA ILE A 107 -7.56 -6.40 4.29
C ILE A 107 -7.54 -7.56 3.28
N SER A 108 -7.14 -8.76 3.72
CA SER A 108 -7.09 -9.96 2.87
C SER A 108 -8.48 -10.37 2.38
N ASN A 109 -9.49 -10.38 3.26
CA ASN A 109 -10.86 -10.70 2.90
C ASN A 109 -11.44 -9.71 1.89
N PHE A 110 -11.15 -8.41 2.05
CA PHE A 110 -11.59 -7.40 1.08
C PHE A 110 -11.05 -7.67 -0.32
N ARG A 111 -9.77 -8.03 -0.43
CA ARG A 111 -9.15 -8.39 -1.72
C ARG A 111 -9.78 -9.64 -2.33
N GLN A 112 -9.98 -10.69 -1.53
CA GLN A 112 -10.55 -11.96 -2.01
C GLN A 112 -11.99 -11.82 -2.50
N HIS A 113 -12.76 -10.93 -1.87
CA HIS A 113 -14.17 -10.73 -2.25
C HIS A 113 -14.37 -9.79 -3.43
N ASN A 114 -13.39 -8.95 -3.77
CA ASN A 114 -13.54 -7.90 -4.79
C ASN A 114 -12.41 -7.90 -5.85
N PRO A 115 -12.02 -9.06 -6.44
CA PRO A 115 -10.85 -9.13 -7.32
C PRO A 115 -11.02 -8.31 -8.62
N GLU A 116 -12.18 -8.43 -9.28
CA GLU A 116 -12.45 -7.73 -10.55
C GLU A 116 -12.60 -6.22 -10.35
N ALA A 117 -13.30 -5.79 -9.28
CA ALA A 117 -13.44 -4.38 -8.93
C ALA A 117 -12.07 -3.72 -8.66
N LEU A 118 -11.20 -4.40 -7.91
CA LEU A 118 -9.84 -3.94 -7.67
C LEU A 118 -9.02 -3.85 -8.96
N LYS A 119 -9.09 -4.88 -9.82
CA LYS A 119 -8.39 -4.89 -11.11
C LYS A 119 -8.79 -3.70 -11.99
N ASN A 120 -10.09 -3.43 -12.09
CA ASN A 120 -10.62 -2.31 -12.86
C ASN A 120 -10.16 -0.97 -12.28
N ILE A 121 -10.20 -0.79 -10.97
CA ILE A 121 -9.76 0.46 -10.36
C ILE A 121 -8.27 0.68 -10.49
N PHE A 122 -7.44 -0.35 -10.31
CA PHE A 122 -5.99 -0.20 -10.53
C PHE A 122 -5.68 0.19 -11.97
N LYS A 123 -6.44 -0.34 -12.94
CA LYS A 123 -6.33 0.05 -14.35
C LYS A 123 -6.71 1.53 -14.54
N GLU A 124 -7.87 1.96 -14.05
CA GLU A 124 -8.35 3.35 -14.17
C GLU A 124 -7.42 4.33 -13.45
N PHE A 125 -6.97 3.99 -12.25
CA PHE A 125 -6.01 4.78 -11.50
C PHE A 125 -4.68 4.92 -12.24
N SER A 126 -4.21 3.85 -12.89
CA SER A 126 -3.00 3.88 -13.71
C SER A 126 -3.19 4.72 -14.98
N LEU A 127 -4.38 4.71 -15.58
CA LEU A 127 -4.70 5.58 -16.70
C LEU A 127 -4.68 7.05 -16.26
N LEU A 128 -5.35 7.37 -15.15
CA LEU A 128 -5.38 8.71 -14.58
C LEU A 128 -3.98 9.24 -14.25
N CYS A 129 -3.15 8.44 -13.56
CA CYS A 129 -1.78 8.81 -13.24
C CYS A 129 -0.94 9.06 -14.50
N ASN A 130 -1.21 8.35 -15.59
CA ASN A 130 -0.53 8.55 -16.86
C ASN A 130 -1.02 9.80 -17.60
N GLU A 131 -2.32 10.10 -17.57
CA GLU A 131 -2.90 11.32 -18.17
C GLU A 131 -2.43 12.59 -17.45
N LEU A 132 -2.38 12.55 -16.11
CA LEU A 132 -1.88 13.65 -15.28
C LEU A 132 -0.36 13.78 -15.29
N GLY A 133 0.36 12.84 -15.93
CA GLY A 133 1.82 12.84 -15.97
C GLY A 133 2.49 12.59 -14.61
N LEU A 134 1.76 12.01 -13.65
CA LEU A 134 2.21 11.75 -12.28
C LEU A 134 3.18 10.58 -12.18
N TYR A 135 3.18 9.67 -13.17
CA TYR A 135 4.33 8.81 -13.35
C TYR A 135 5.50 9.68 -13.75
N GLY A 136 6.41 9.90 -12.80
CA GLY A 136 7.75 10.36 -13.12
C GLY A 136 8.30 9.43 -14.18
N LYS A 137 8.23 9.86 -15.44
CA LYS A 137 9.09 9.33 -16.50
C LYS A 137 10.47 9.63 -15.97
N GLN A 138 11.10 8.69 -15.27
CA GLN A 138 12.49 8.81 -14.91
C GLN A 138 13.19 9.17 -16.21
N ILE A 139 13.71 10.38 -16.27
CA ILE A 139 14.46 10.84 -17.42
C ILE A 139 15.70 9.97 -17.42
N ILE A 140 15.67 8.89 -18.20
CA ILE A 140 16.87 8.13 -18.52
C ILE A 140 17.68 9.10 -19.38
N ALA A 141 18.69 9.72 -18.77
CA ALA A 141 19.67 10.51 -19.50
C ALA A 141 20.45 9.54 -20.40
N VAL A 142 20.08 9.50 -21.68
CA VAL A 142 20.86 8.83 -22.72
C VAL A 142 21.79 9.89 -23.29
N ASP A 143 23.09 9.77 -22.99
CA ASP A 143 24.11 10.66 -23.55
C ASP A 143 24.16 10.52 -25.09
N GLY A 144 24.17 11.65 -25.78
CA GLY A 144 24.41 11.82 -27.22
C GLY A 144 23.60 10.95 -28.20
N SER A 145 22.30 11.18 -28.36
CA SER A 145 21.54 10.67 -29.54
C SER A 145 20.97 11.83 -30.38
N LYS A 146 21.31 11.88 -31.68
CA LYS A 146 20.79 12.89 -32.61
C LYS A 146 19.31 12.61 -32.94
N PHE A 147 18.40 13.46 -32.47
CA PHE A 147 16.96 13.35 -32.76
C PHE A 147 16.56 14.26 -33.93
N ARG A 148 15.80 13.69 -34.89
CA ARG A 148 15.12 14.45 -35.95
C ARG A 148 13.85 15.13 -35.41
N ALA A 149 13.49 16.26 -36.03
CA ALA A 149 12.38 17.15 -35.68
C ALA A 149 11.05 16.44 -35.39
N SER A 150 10.37 16.92 -34.34
CA SER A 150 9.20 16.33 -33.71
C SER A 150 7.91 16.65 -34.45
N ASN A 151 7.46 15.73 -35.30
CA ASN A 151 6.03 15.45 -35.43
C ASN A 151 5.80 14.07 -34.80
N SER A 152 5.40 14.05 -33.52
CA SER A 152 5.43 12.80 -32.77
C SER A 152 4.34 11.82 -33.28
N ARG A 153 4.76 10.72 -33.93
CA ARG A 153 3.93 9.51 -34.12
C ARG A 153 3.32 9.00 -32.80
N GLN A 154 3.88 9.42 -31.67
CA GLN A 154 3.38 9.13 -30.33
C GLN A 154 2.06 9.86 -29.99
N LYS A 155 1.79 11.04 -30.55
CA LYS A 155 0.50 11.76 -30.40
C LYS A 155 -0.58 11.33 -31.39
N SER A 156 -0.27 10.46 -32.36
CA SER A 156 -1.28 9.86 -33.23
C SER A 156 -1.92 8.65 -32.53
N PHE A 157 -3.22 8.73 -32.24
CA PHE A 157 -4.00 7.68 -31.60
C PHE A 157 -4.84 6.95 -32.66
N THR A 158 -4.35 5.81 -33.15
CA THR A 158 -5.15 4.89 -33.94
C THR A 158 -5.92 3.95 -33.01
N LYS A 159 -7.12 3.49 -33.39
CA LYS A 159 -7.92 2.51 -32.62
C LYS A 159 -7.09 1.32 -32.12
N ARG A 160 -6.22 0.77 -32.99
CA ARG A 160 -5.30 -0.33 -32.65
C ARG A 160 -4.30 0.01 -31.54
N LYS A 161 -3.84 1.27 -31.48
CA LYS A 161 -2.87 1.74 -30.49
C LYS A 161 -3.54 1.94 -29.13
N VAL A 162 -4.75 2.51 -29.11
CA VAL A 162 -5.57 2.63 -27.89
C VAL A 162 -5.90 1.25 -27.31
N GLN A 163 -6.29 0.29 -28.15
CA GLN A 163 -6.53 -1.09 -27.72
C GLN A 163 -5.27 -1.75 -27.10
N LYS A 164 -4.10 -1.53 -27.70
CA LYS A 164 -2.83 -2.02 -27.13
C LYS A 164 -2.52 -1.38 -25.79
N MET A 165 -2.78 -0.08 -25.63
CA MET A 165 -2.58 0.62 -24.35
C MET A 165 -3.51 0.07 -23.27
N LEU A 166 -4.81 -0.06 -23.55
CA LEU A 166 -5.79 -0.64 -22.63
C LEU A 166 -5.36 -2.03 -22.16
N LYS A 167 -4.95 -2.88 -23.09
CA LYS A 167 -4.45 -4.24 -22.79
C LYS A 167 -3.21 -4.19 -21.88
N HIS A 168 -2.27 -3.28 -22.14
CA HIS A 168 -1.09 -3.11 -21.29
C HIS A 168 -1.44 -2.74 -19.84
N TYR A 169 -2.41 -1.85 -19.63
CA TYR A 169 -2.85 -1.49 -18.28
C TYR A 169 -3.61 -2.63 -17.59
N GLU A 170 -4.44 -3.38 -18.32
CA GLU A 170 -5.10 -4.59 -17.81
C GLU A 170 -4.10 -5.67 -17.39
N ASP A 171 -3.07 -5.90 -18.21
CA ASP A 171 -1.99 -6.84 -17.91
C ASP A 171 -1.19 -6.37 -16.70
N SER A 172 -0.92 -5.07 -16.61
CA SER A 172 -0.20 -4.47 -15.47
C SER A 172 -0.99 -4.60 -14.16
N ALA A 173 -2.28 -4.31 -14.18
CA ALA A 173 -3.17 -4.49 -13.03
C ALA A 173 -3.23 -5.95 -12.59
N SER A 174 -3.37 -6.88 -13.54
CA SER A 174 -3.41 -8.32 -13.27
C SER A 174 -2.10 -8.82 -12.66
N LYS A 175 -0.95 -8.37 -13.19
CA LYS A 175 0.37 -8.68 -12.64
C LYS A 175 0.52 -8.18 -11.21
N TYR A 176 0.06 -6.96 -10.92
CA TYR A 176 0.14 -6.41 -9.58
C TYR A 176 -0.66 -7.26 -8.57
N LEU A 177 -1.89 -7.64 -8.90
CA LEU A 177 -2.68 -8.52 -8.03
C LEU A 177 -2.00 -9.88 -7.81
N ALA A 178 -1.41 -10.46 -8.85
CA ALA A 178 -0.64 -11.71 -8.71
C ALA A 178 0.59 -11.56 -7.78
N LEU A 179 1.28 -10.40 -7.84
CA LEU A 179 2.39 -10.11 -6.93
C LEU A 179 1.92 -9.99 -5.47
N LEU A 180 0.73 -9.44 -5.22
CA LEU A 180 0.16 -9.38 -3.87
C LEU A 180 -0.08 -10.79 -3.32
N GLU A 181 -0.67 -11.68 -4.13
CA GLU A 181 -0.89 -13.07 -3.71
C GLU A 181 0.41 -13.83 -3.45
N ALA A 182 1.40 -13.67 -4.32
CA ALA A 182 2.70 -14.29 -4.17
C ALA A 182 3.41 -13.80 -2.89
N GLY A 183 3.39 -12.49 -2.64
CA GLY A 183 3.98 -11.88 -1.45
C GLY A 183 3.35 -12.38 -0.16
N ASP A 184 2.02 -12.51 -0.11
CA ASP A 184 1.34 -13.06 1.07
C ASP A 184 1.66 -14.55 1.27
N LYS A 185 1.72 -15.35 0.20
CA LYS A 185 2.09 -16.79 0.29
C LYS A 185 3.52 -16.97 0.81
N GLU A 186 4.46 -16.16 0.31
CA GLU A 186 5.84 -16.16 0.77
C GLU A 186 5.94 -15.74 2.25
N LEU A 187 5.22 -14.70 2.63
CA LEU A 187 5.16 -14.26 4.02
C LEU A 187 4.61 -15.35 4.95
N ILE A 188 3.53 -16.03 4.55
CA ILE A 188 2.96 -17.15 5.32
C ILE A 188 3.99 -18.28 5.47
N ARG A 189 4.74 -18.62 4.40
CA ARG A 189 5.82 -19.62 4.47
C ARG A 189 6.92 -19.18 5.45
N TYR A 190 7.39 -17.94 5.34
CA TYR A 190 8.38 -17.36 6.25
C TYR A 190 7.93 -17.42 7.71
N LEU A 191 6.67 -17.05 7.99
CA LEU A 191 6.12 -17.06 9.34
C LEU A 191 5.97 -18.48 9.90
N LYS A 192 5.58 -19.46 9.07
CA LYS A 192 5.54 -20.88 9.47
C LYS A 192 6.95 -21.38 9.81
N ALA A 193 7.94 -21.08 8.97
CA ALA A 193 9.34 -21.44 9.21
C ALA A 193 9.90 -20.77 10.48
N LYS A 194 9.61 -19.48 10.69
CA LYS A 194 10.06 -18.74 11.87
C LYS A 194 9.36 -19.20 13.15
N LYS A 195 8.07 -19.55 13.11
CA LYS A 195 7.37 -20.13 14.27
C LYS A 195 7.98 -21.46 14.69
N HIS A 196 8.39 -22.28 13.72
CA HIS A 196 9.12 -23.52 13.96
C HIS A 196 10.54 -23.25 14.52
N GLY A 197 11.23 -22.24 13.99
CA GLY A 197 12.54 -21.82 14.49
C GLY A 197 12.48 -21.26 15.92
N LEU A 198 11.50 -20.42 16.25
CA LEU A 198 11.29 -19.88 17.59
C LEU A 198 10.91 -20.97 18.60
N SER A 199 10.09 -21.96 18.22
CA SER A 199 9.79 -23.09 19.11
C SER A 199 11.03 -23.97 19.34
N CYS A 200 11.87 -24.16 18.32
CA CYS A 200 13.15 -24.85 18.48
C CYS A 200 14.11 -24.06 19.36
N PHE A 201 14.22 -22.75 19.16
CA PHE A 201 15.10 -21.86 19.94
C PHE A 201 14.64 -21.75 21.40
N LEU A 202 13.33 -21.68 21.65
CA LEU A 202 12.79 -21.71 23.02
C LEU A 202 13.04 -23.06 23.69
N ASN A 203 12.89 -24.19 22.97
CA ASN A 203 13.23 -25.51 23.49
C ASN A 203 14.74 -25.66 23.75
N GLU A 204 15.60 -25.07 22.92
CA GLU A 204 17.05 -25.05 23.12
C GLU A 204 17.43 -24.23 24.35
N ILE A 205 16.84 -23.04 24.54
CA ILE A 205 17.03 -22.23 25.76
C ILE A 205 16.53 -22.99 26.99
N PHE A 206 15.37 -23.65 26.91
CA PHE A 206 14.82 -24.43 28.03
C PHE A 206 15.71 -25.62 28.38
N ASN A 207 16.19 -26.37 27.38
CA ASN A 207 17.11 -27.50 27.57
C ASN A 207 18.50 -27.07 28.04
N PHE A 208 18.99 -25.90 27.60
CA PHE A 208 20.24 -25.31 28.07
C PHE A 208 20.14 -24.91 29.55
N ASN A 209 19.00 -24.35 29.97
CA ASN A 209 18.76 -23.97 31.36
C ASN A 209 18.60 -25.19 32.29
N ILE A 210 18.03 -26.29 31.79
CA ILE A 210 17.92 -27.56 32.54
C ILE A 210 19.31 -28.22 32.72
N LYS A 211 20.16 -28.24 31.68
CA LYS A 211 21.52 -28.78 31.78
C LYS A 211 22.43 -27.97 32.71
N ASN A 212 22.30 -26.64 32.73
CA ASN A 212 23.07 -25.80 33.64
C ASN A 212 22.58 -25.81 35.09
N LYS A 213 21.33 -26.24 35.35
CA LYS A 213 20.82 -26.44 36.72
C LYS A 213 21.43 -27.65 37.42
N LEU A 214 21.93 -28.63 36.66
CA LEU A 214 22.65 -29.81 37.18
C LEU A 214 24.14 -29.55 37.49
N ILE A 215 24.66 -28.35 37.24
CA ILE A 215 26.06 -27.98 37.50
C ILE A 215 26.22 -27.20 38.82
N PHE A 216 25.11 -26.78 39.46
CA PHE A 216 25.12 -25.99 40.70
C PHE A 216 24.57 -26.72 41.95
N GLU A 217 24.37 -28.03 41.88
CA GLU A 217 24.10 -28.87 43.05
C GLU A 217 25.23 -29.89 43.24
N PHE A 218 26.36 -29.44 43.78
CA PHE A 218 27.29 -30.19 44.64
C PHE A 218 28.18 -29.20 45.39
#